data_AF-A0A950E8D8-F1
#
_entry.id   AF-A0A950E8D8-F1
#
_cell.length_a   1.000
_cell.length_b   1.000
_cell.length_c   1.000
_cell.angle_alpha   90.00
_cell.angle_beta   90.00
_cell.angle_gamma   90.00
#
_symmetry.space_group_name_H-M   'P 1'
#
loop_
_entity.id
_entity.type
_entity.pdbx_description
1 polymer ?
#
loop_
_entity_poly.entity_id
_entity_poly.type
_entity_poly.pdbx_seq_one_letter_code
_entity_poly.pdbx_strand_id
1 'polypeptide(L)'
;MTTAHQIPTRSEIPEADTWDLTHLFKTDAEYRNSFSELKDSYAKIAEFKGHLSESADTLLACLEFENWFEQIAERLGHYASLKNAEDSSDDNNLARRAELTNLLTKVRETCSFINPEIQAIPDDQFQRFLDDPKLADWKISLSPGFAAISPTRFPNPRNDS
;
A
#
# COMPACT_ATOMS: atom_id res chain seq x y z
N MET A 1 -22.79 44.45 18.72
CA MET A 1 -21.53 44.30 17.96
C MET A 1 -21.14 42.85 18.07
N THR A 2 -21.31 42.06 17.00
CA THR A 2 -20.96 40.65 17.01
C THR A 2 -19.46 40.56 16.80
N THR A 3 -18.72 40.14 17.82
CA THR A 3 -17.27 39.92 17.73
C THR A 3 -17.03 38.84 16.69
N ALA A 4 -16.39 39.19 15.58
CA ALA A 4 -15.96 38.21 14.59
C ALA A 4 -14.90 37.32 15.24
N HIS A 5 -15.28 36.07 15.54
CA HIS A 5 -14.35 35.05 16.00
C HIS A 5 -13.51 34.66 14.77
N GLN A 6 -12.29 35.18 14.67
CA GLN A 6 -11.39 34.80 13.58
C GLN A 6 -11.02 33.33 13.75
N ILE A 7 -11.34 32.53 12.73
CA ILE A 7 -10.89 31.15 12.65
C ILE A 7 -9.37 31.22 12.40
N PRO A 8 -8.53 30.66 13.29
CA PRO A 8 -7.09 30.66 13.08
C PRO A 8 -6.74 29.94 11.79
N THR A 9 -5.72 30.45 11.10
CA THR A 9 -5.15 29.77 9.93
C THR A 9 -4.40 28.52 10.39
N ARG A 10 -4.27 27.53 9.50
CA ARG A 10 -3.67 26.24 9.84
C ARG A 10 -2.27 26.38 10.46
N SER A 11 -1.49 27.33 9.94
CA SER A 11 -0.14 27.68 10.37
C SER A 11 -0.06 28.27 11.79
N GLU A 12 -1.20 28.63 12.38
CA GLU A 12 -1.30 29.23 13.72
C GLU A 12 -1.73 28.21 14.78
N ILE A 13 -1.97 26.93 14.41
CA ILE A 13 -2.28 25.85 15.35
C ILE A 13 -0.97 25.30 15.93
N PRO A 14 -0.84 25.18 17.26
CA PRO A 14 0.33 24.54 17.87
C PRO A 14 0.51 23.10 17.38
N GLU A 15 1.75 22.68 17.10
CA GLU A 15 2.05 21.28 16.73
C GLU A 15 1.59 20.27 17.79
N ALA A 16 1.43 20.68 19.05
CA ALA A 16 0.90 19.83 20.13
C ALA A 16 -0.59 19.46 19.94
N ASP A 17 -1.32 20.21 19.11
CA ASP A 17 -2.73 19.96 18.78
C ASP A 17 -2.89 19.28 17.40
N THR A 18 -1.80 18.86 16.77
CA THR A 18 -1.79 18.09 15.51
C THR A 18 -1.43 16.62 15.76
N TRP A 19 -1.69 15.76 14.77
CA TRP A 19 -1.37 14.34 14.88
C TRP A 19 0.14 14.15 14.92
N ASP A 20 0.65 13.37 15.88
CA ASP A 20 2.08 13.00 15.90
C ASP A 20 2.40 12.01 14.78
N LEU A 21 2.86 12.53 13.65
CA LEU A 21 3.24 11.75 12.47
C LEU A 21 4.65 11.14 12.57
N THR A 22 5.41 11.45 13.63
CA THR A 22 6.80 10.98 13.76
C THR A 22 6.91 9.46 13.90
N HIS A 23 5.82 8.81 14.33
CA HIS A 23 5.66 7.36 14.34
C HIS A 23 5.58 6.75 12.94
N LEU A 24 5.19 7.53 11.92
CA LEU A 24 5.13 7.10 10.51
C LEU A 24 6.38 7.54 9.75
N PHE A 25 6.70 8.84 9.81
CA PHE A 25 7.88 9.46 9.22
C PHE A 25 8.26 10.68 10.04
N LYS A 26 9.51 10.76 10.48
CA LYS A 26 10.00 11.90 11.29
C LYS A 26 10.16 13.16 10.47
N THR A 27 10.41 13.01 9.17
CA THR A 27 10.63 14.13 8.26
C THR A 27 10.03 13.86 6.89
N ASP A 28 9.79 14.93 6.14
CA ASP A 28 9.41 14.83 4.73
C ASP A 28 10.48 14.09 3.90
N ALA A 29 11.76 14.24 4.24
CA ALA A 29 12.84 13.52 3.58
C ALA A 29 12.73 12.00 3.77
N GLU A 30 12.38 11.53 4.97
CA GLU A 30 12.12 10.11 5.23
C GLU A 30 10.93 9.60 4.39
N TYR A 31 9.84 10.37 4.32
CA TYR A 31 8.71 10.04 3.45
C TYR A 31 9.15 9.91 1.98
N ARG A 32 9.89 10.90 1.45
CA ARG A 32 10.31 10.91 0.05
C ARG A 32 11.25 9.75 -0.28
N ASN A 33 12.12 9.38 0.66
CA ASN A 33 13.00 8.23 0.51
C ASN A 33 12.20 6.92 0.43
N SER A 34 11.25 6.69 1.35
CA SER A 34 10.38 5.51 1.28
C SER A 34 9.47 5.50 0.06
N PHE A 35 9.01 6.67 -0.41
CA PHE A 35 8.27 6.77 -1.68
C PHE A 35 9.13 6.35 -2.88
N SER A 36 10.39 6.80 -2.94
CA SER A 36 11.33 6.39 -4.00
C SER A 36 11.61 4.90 -3.93
N GLU A 37 11.89 4.36 -2.73
CA GLU A 37 12.12 2.94 -2.53
C GLU A 37 10.94 2.09 -3.03
N LEU A 38 9.72 2.50 -2.70
CA LEU A 38 8.51 1.82 -3.16
C LEU A 38 8.36 1.89 -4.69
N LYS A 39 8.62 3.07 -5.27
CA LYS A 39 8.57 3.31 -6.72
C LYS A 39 9.61 2.50 -7.49
N ASP A 40 10.80 2.32 -6.94
CA ASP A 40 11.88 1.61 -7.63
C ASP A 40 11.75 0.08 -7.44
N SER A 41 11.11 -0.36 -6.37
CA SER A 41 11.00 -1.78 -6.04
C SER A 41 9.90 -2.49 -6.83
N TYR A 42 8.77 -1.84 -7.14
CA TYR A 42 7.61 -2.53 -7.71
C TYR A 42 7.87 -3.12 -9.10
N ALA A 43 8.85 -2.63 -9.87
CA ALA A 43 9.20 -3.21 -11.17
C ALA A 43 9.65 -4.68 -11.05
N LYS A 44 10.23 -5.07 -9.90
CA LYS A 44 10.65 -6.46 -9.63
C LYS A 44 9.47 -7.43 -9.59
N ILE A 45 8.25 -6.96 -9.30
CA ILE A 45 7.09 -7.86 -9.27
C ILE A 45 6.82 -8.48 -10.66
N ALA A 46 7.20 -7.79 -11.73
CA ALA A 46 7.05 -8.31 -13.09
C ALA A 46 7.92 -9.54 -13.37
N GLU A 47 8.98 -9.76 -12.60
CA GLU A 47 9.87 -10.93 -12.72
C GLU A 47 9.18 -12.23 -12.28
N PHE A 48 8.12 -12.16 -11.45
CA PHE A 48 7.36 -13.33 -11.02
C PHE A 48 6.30 -13.77 -12.03
N LYS A 49 6.01 -12.95 -13.04
CA LYS A 49 4.93 -13.18 -14.00
C LYS A 49 5.20 -14.43 -14.83
N GLY A 50 4.28 -15.39 -14.77
CA GLY A 50 4.36 -16.68 -15.43
C GLY A 50 5.16 -17.73 -14.66
N HIS A 51 5.72 -17.37 -13.49
CA HIS A 51 6.61 -18.23 -12.71
C HIS A 51 6.00 -18.70 -11.36
N LEU A 52 4.81 -18.20 -10.99
CA LEU A 52 4.19 -18.51 -9.69
C LEU A 52 3.86 -19.99 -9.46
N SER A 53 3.71 -20.78 -10.53
CA SER A 53 3.47 -22.22 -10.47
C SER A 53 4.74 -23.07 -10.44
N GLU A 54 5.93 -22.48 -10.55
CA GLU A 54 7.19 -23.23 -10.65
C GLU A 54 7.57 -23.90 -9.34
N SER A 55 7.36 -23.22 -8.21
CA SER A 55 7.70 -23.74 -6.88
C SER A 55 7.00 -22.98 -5.75
N ALA A 56 6.92 -23.62 -4.58
CA ALA A 56 6.47 -22.97 -3.35
C ALA A 56 7.40 -21.80 -2.95
N ASP A 57 8.69 -21.88 -3.24
CA ASP A 57 9.67 -20.81 -2.99
C ASP A 57 9.38 -19.57 -3.86
N THR A 58 9.08 -19.77 -5.15
CA THR A 58 8.72 -18.66 -6.06
C THR A 58 7.41 -18.00 -5.64
N LEU A 59 6.40 -18.79 -5.27
CA LEU A 59 5.13 -18.30 -4.76
C LEU A 59 5.33 -17.50 -3.46
N LEU A 60 6.08 -18.06 -2.50
CA LEU A 60 6.37 -17.39 -1.24
C LEU A 60 7.09 -16.06 -1.46
N ALA A 61 8.12 -16.03 -2.31
CA ALA A 61 8.86 -14.80 -2.59
C ALA A 61 7.97 -13.70 -3.18
N CYS A 62 7.00 -14.06 -4.02
CA CYS A 62 6.01 -13.12 -4.54
C CYS A 62 5.10 -12.59 -3.43
N LEU A 63 4.57 -13.49 -2.57
CA LEU A 63 3.70 -13.12 -1.44
C LEU A 63 4.40 -12.21 -0.43
N GLU A 64 5.64 -12.55 -0.05
CA GLU A 64 6.45 -11.75 0.86
C GLU A 64 6.74 -10.36 0.28
N PHE A 65 7.05 -10.29 -1.01
CA PHE A 65 7.25 -9.01 -1.70
C PHE A 65 5.97 -8.16 -1.68
N GLU A 66 4.82 -8.75 -1.99
CA GLU A 66 3.53 -8.05 -1.97
C GLU A 66 3.20 -7.51 -0.58
N ASN A 67 3.36 -8.33 0.47
CA ASN A 67 3.11 -7.90 1.85
C ASN A 67 4.09 -6.82 2.34
N TRP A 68 5.37 -6.91 1.97
CA TRP A 68 6.32 -5.82 2.25
C TRP A 68 5.91 -4.52 1.55
N PHE A 69 5.53 -4.62 0.27
CA PHE A 69 5.08 -3.48 -0.53
C PHE A 69 3.84 -2.82 0.10
N GLU A 70 2.83 -3.62 0.46
CA GLU A 70 1.59 -3.15 1.09
C GLU A 70 1.86 -2.40 2.39
N GLN A 71 2.73 -2.92 3.27
CA GLN A 71 3.07 -2.26 4.53
C GLN A 71 3.68 -0.86 4.32
N ILE A 72 4.57 -0.70 3.35
CA ILE A 72 5.18 0.61 3.06
C ILE A 72 4.15 1.55 2.44
N ALA A 73 3.38 1.05 1.48
CA ALA A 73 2.36 1.82 0.80
C ALA A 73 1.23 2.27 1.74
N GLU A 74 0.82 1.43 2.71
CA GLU A 74 -0.08 1.81 3.80
C GLU A 74 0.51 2.94 4.64
N ARG A 75 1.77 2.82 5.07
CA ARG A 75 2.45 3.87 5.85
C ARG A 75 2.49 5.21 5.11
N LEU A 76 2.83 5.18 3.81
CA LEU A 76 2.81 6.37 2.95
C LEU A 76 1.40 6.95 2.81
N GLY A 77 0.39 6.09 2.64
CA GLY A 77 -1.02 6.47 2.53
C GLY A 77 -1.56 7.13 3.79
N HIS A 78 -1.27 6.56 4.96
CA HIS A 78 -1.63 7.15 6.25
C HIS A 78 -0.99 8.52 6.43
N TYR A 79 0.31 8.65 6.15
CA TYR A 79 1.00 9.93 6.26
C TYR A 79 0.41 10.97 5.30
N ALA A 80 0.23 10.64 4.02
CA ALA A 80 -0.33 11.55 3.03
C ALA A 80 -1.77 11.95 3.35
N SER A 81 -2.59 11.02 3.85
CA SER A 81 -3.96 11.30 4.27
C SER A 81 -4.00 12.23 5.48
N LEU A 82 -3.16 12.01 6.48
CA LEU A 82 -3.10 12.85 7.68
C LEU A 82 -2.58 14.24 7.33
N LYS A 83 -1.57 14.36 6.46
CA LYS A 83 -1.10 15.64 5.93
C LYS A 83 -2.17 16.40 5.16
N ASN A 84 -2.91 15.72 4.29
CA ASN A 84 -4.03 16.37 3.57
C ASN A 84 -5.19 16.74 4.51
N ALA A 85 -5.46 15.94 5.55
CA ALA A 85 -6.40 16.32 6.59
C ALA A 85 -5.87 17.50 7.41
N GLU A 86 -4.54 17.64 7.55
CA GLU A 86 -3.80 18.75 8.16
C GLU A 86 -3.78 20.02 7.31
N ASP A 87 -3.89 19.99 6.00
CA ASP A 87 -4.26 21.16 5.19
C ASP A 87 -4.62 20.67 3.79
N SER A 88 -5.91 20.70 3.45
CA SER A 88 -6.42 20.24 2.16
C SER A 88 -6.28 21.30 1.07
N SER A 89 -5.84 22.52 1.41
CA SER A 89 -5.56 23.60 0.47
C SER A 89 -4.08 23.77 0.16
N ASP A 90 -3.20 23.05 0.85
CA ASP A 90 -1.76 23.06 0.62
C ASP A 90 -1.39 22.26 -0.65
N ASP A 91 -0.73 22.94 -1.58
CA ASP A 91 -0.33 22.37 -2.88
C ASP A 91 0.61 21.15 -2.75
N ASN A 92 1.49 21.12 -1.72
CA ASN A 92 2.38 19.98 -1.50
C ASN A 92 1.61 18.75 -1.01
N ASN A 93 0.60 18.93 -0.18
CA ASN A 93 -0.25 17.84 0.29
C ASN A 93 -1.10 17.25 -0.85
N LEU A 94 -1.66 18.13 -1.70
CA LEU A 94 -2.38 17.72 -2.91
C LEU A 94 -1.48 16.96 -3.88
N ALA A 95 -0.27 17.48 -4.14
CA ALA A 95 0.72 16.82 -5.00
C ALA A 95 1.12 15.44 -4.45
N ARG A 96 1.41 15.35 -3.14
CA ARG A 96 1.77 14.08 -2.47
C ARG A 96 0.70 13.01 -2.63
N ARG A 97 -0.57 13.38 -2.45
CA ARG A 97 -1.71 12.48 -2.62
C ARG A 97 -1.86 12.03 -4.08
N ALA A 98 -1.72 12.96 -5.03
CA ALA A 98 -1.79 12.64 -6.46
C ALA A 98 -0.66 11.69 -6.89
N GLU A 99 0.58 11.96 -6.48
CA GLU A 99 1.74 11.12 -6.77
C GLU A 99 1.59 9.70 -6.21
N LEU A 100 1.16 9.58 -4.95
CA LEU A 100 0.90 8.28 -4.34
C LEU A 100 -0.22 7.53 -5.06
N THR A 101 -1.32 8.21 -5.40
CA THR A 101 -2.44 7.60 -6.14
C THR A 101 -2.00 7.07 -7.50
N ASN A 102 -1.17 7.82 -8.22
CA ASN A 102 -0.63 7.42 -9.52
C ASN A 102 0.30 6.20 -9.39
N LEU A 103 1.19 6.20 -8.39
CA LEU A 103 2.08 5.06 -8.13
C LEU A 103 1.27 3.79 -7.81
N LEU A 104 0.30 3.88 -6.90
CA LEU A 104 -0.51 2.72 -6.52
C LEU A 104 -1.37 2.20 -7.66
N THR A 105 -1.90 3.08 -8.51
CA THR A 105 -2.58 2.67 -9.76
C THR A 105 -1.64 1.87 -10.64
N LYS A 106 -0.41 2.37 -10.85
CA LYS A 106 0.55 1.69 -11.71
C LYS A 106 0.94 0.31 -11.17
N VAL A 107 1.14 0.22 -9.86
CA VAL A 107 1.48 -1.03 -9.18
C VAL A 107 0.34 -2.05 -9.34
N ARG A 108 -0.91 -1.62 -9.14
CA ARG A 108 -2.09 -2.49 -9.33
C ARG A 108 -2.17 -3.06 -10.74
N GLU A 109 -1.86 -2.26 -11.75
CA GLU A 109 -1.76 -2.76 -13.13
C GLU A 109 -0.68 -3.84 -13.25
N THR A 110 0.51 -3.58 -12.70
CA THR A 110 1.64 -4.51 -12.76
C THR A 110 1.37 -5.80 -12.01
N CYS A 111 0.70 -5.76 -10.85
CA CYS A 111 0.37 -6.94 -10.03
C CYS A 111 -0.89 -7.70 -10.48
N SER A 112 -1.62 -7.20 -11.49
CA SER A 112 -2.90 -7.78 -11.91
C SER A 112 -2.83 -9.25 -12.38
N PHE A 113 -1.64 -9.76 -12.67
CA PHE A 113 -1.41 -11.16 -13.05
C PHE A 113 -1.37 -12.12 -11.86
N ILE A 114 -1.08 -11.66 -10.63
CA ILE A 114 -0.79 -12.54 -9.48
C ILE A 114 -1.98 -13.44 -9.17
N ASN A 115 -3.15 -12.83 -8.95
CA ASN A 115 -4.38 -13.56 -8.65
C ASN A 115 -4.77 -14.58 -9.74
N PRO A 116 -4.87 -14.22 -11.04
CA PRO A 116 -5.22 -15.19 -12.07
C PRO A 116 -4.15 -16.28 -12.26
N GLU A 117 -2.87 -15.99 -12.05
CA GLU A 117 -1.82 -17.01 -12.13
C GLU A 117 -1.90 -18.02 -10.97
N ILE A 118 -2.15 -17.56 -9.74
CA ILE A 118 -2.36 -18.45 -8.60
C ILE A 118 -3.60 -19.33 -8.81
N GLN A 119 -4.69 -18.76 -9.34
CA GLN A 119 -5.91 -19.50 -9.66
C GLN A 119 -5.74 -20.51 -10.80
N ALA A 120 -4.72 -20.33 -11.64
CA ALA A 120 -4.41 -21.24 -12.74
C ALA A 120 -3.50 -22.41 -12.31
N ILE A 121 -2.99 -22.41 -11.07
CA ILE A 121 -2.19 -23.52 -10.53
C ILE A 121 -3.10 -24.75 -10.37
N PRO A 122 -2.75 -25.91 -10.93
CA PRO A 122 -3.52 -27.15 -10.75
C PRO A 122 -3.70 -27.50 -9.26
N ASP A 123 -4.89 -27.95 -8.87
CA ASP A 123 -5.24 -28.23 -7.47
C ASP A 123 -4.24 -29.16 -6.76
N ASP A 124 -3.74 -30.19 -7.46
CA ASP A 124 -2.78 -31.16 -6.92
C ASP A 124 -1.40 -30.53 -6.68
N GLN A 125 -0.98 -29.62 -7.55
CA GLN A 125 0.25 -28.84 -7.38
C GLN A 125 0.09 -27.80 -6.27
N PHE A 126 -1.04 -27.09 -6.25
CA PHE A 126 -1.31 -26.06 -5.25
C PHE A 126 -1.39 -26.66 -3.84
N GLN A 127 -2.02 -27.83 -3.69
CA GLN A 127 -2.06 -28.53 -2.41
C GLN A 127 -0.65 -28.89 -1.91
N ARG A 128 0.27 -29.30 -2.80
CA ARG A 128 1.67 -29.55 -2.43
C ARG A 128 2.37 -28.29 -1.93
N PHE A 129 2.08 -27.13 -2.51
CA PHE A 129 2.62 -25.86 -2.02
C PHE A 129 2.06 -25.52 -0.65
N LEU A 130 0.74 -25.68 -0.44
CA LEU A 130 0.14 -25.49 0.87
C LEU A 130 0.69 -26.47 1.91
N ASP A 131 1.07 -27.68 1.54
CA ASP A 131 1.68 -28.62 2.49
C ASP A 131 3.13 -28.25 2.87
N ASP A 132 3.77 -27.35 2.13
CA ASP A 132 5.12 -26.85 2.45
C ASP A 132 5.10 -26.00 3.73
N PRO A 133 5.93 -26.33 4.75
CA PRO A 133 6.03 -25.55 5.98
C PRO A 133 6.34 -24.08 5.77
N LYS A 134 7.02 -23.71 4.68
CA LYS A 134 7.38 -22.31 4.40
C LYS A 134 6.15 -21.44 4.10
N LEU A 135 5.07 -22.03 3.61
CA LEU A 135 3.81 -21.33 3.32
C LEU A 135 2.81 -21.39 4.49
N ALA A 136 3.22 -21.89 5.67
CA ALA A 136 2.33 -22.06 6.82
C ALA A 136 1.60 -20.76 7.22
N ASP A 137 2.32 -19.64 7.24
CA ASP A 137 1.76 -18.32 7.59
C ASP A 137 0.81 -17.77 6.51
N TRP A 138 0.90 -18.30 5.29
CA TRP A 138 0.17 -17.85 4.11
C TRP A 138 -1.07 -18.70 3.77
N LYS A 139 -1.24 -19.86 4.44
CA LYS A 139 -2.34 -20.80 4.18
C LYS A 139 -3.72 -20.17 4.23
N ILE A 140 -3.95 -19.27 5.19
CA ILE A 140 -5.24 -18.60 5.38
C ILE A 140 -5.51 -17.66 4.20
N SER A 141 -4.52 -16.86 3.81
CA SER A 141 -4.61 -15.93 2.68
C SER A 141 -4.80 -16.66 1.34
N LEU A 142 -4.23 -17.86 1.21
CA LEU A 142 -4.31 -18.71 0.01
C LEU A 142 -5.55 -19.63 -0.03
N SER A 143 -6.38 -19.65 1.02
CA SER A 143 -7.53 -20.56 1.09
C SER A 143 -8.66 -20.13 0.13
N PRO A 144 -9.36 -21.08 -0.52
CA PRO A 144 -10.50 -20.77 -1.38
C PRO A 144 -11.61 -20.04 -0.60
N GLY A 145 -11.98 -18.85 -1.06
CA GLY A 145 -12.89 -17.92 -0.35
C GLY A 145 -12.19 -16.73 0.31
N PHE A 146 -10.88 -16.84 0.56
CA PHE A 146 -9.98 -15.74 0.89
C PHE A 146 -9.08 -15.33 -0.28
N ALA A 147 -9.15 -16.06 -1.40
CA ALA A 147 -8.48 -15.82 -2.68
C ALA A 147 -8.93 -14.52 -3.37
N ALA A 148 -8.84 -13.43 -2.63
CA ALA A 148 -8.33 -12.18 -3.10
C ALA A 148 -7.15 -11.91 -2.17
N ILE A 149 -5.93 -12.29 -2.59
CA ILE A 149 -4.77 -11.53 -2.14
C ILE A 149 -5.07 -10.12 -2.67
N SER A 150 -5.47 -9.27 -1.74
CA SER A 150 -6.67 -8.45 -1.90
C SER A 150 -6.41 -7.26 -2.82
N PRO A 151 -7.21 -7.02 -3.88
CA PRO A 151 -7.12 -5.76 -4.63
C PRO A 151 -7.60 -4.56 -3.79
N THR A 152 -7.85 -4.68 -2.49
CA THR A 152 -8.60 -3.70 -1.70
C THR A 152 -7.98 -3.29 -0.37
N ARG A 153 -6.71 -3.61 -0.08
CA ARG A 153 -6.08 -3.08 1.15
C ARG A 153 -5.71 -1.59 1.09
N PHE A 154 -5.78 -0.98 -0.08
CA PHE A 154 -5.93 0.48 -0.20
C PHE A 154 -7.41 0.82 -0.29
N PRO A 155 -7.99 1.54 0.69
CA PRO A 155 -9.27 2.17 0.45
C PRO A 155 -9.11 3.07 -0.77
N ASN A 156 -9.94 2.83 -1.80
CA ASN A 156 -10.19 3.84 -2.81
C ASN A 156 -10.45 5.14 -2.04
N PRO A 157 -9.72 6.24 -2.28
CA PRO A 157 -10.07 7.51 -1.66
C PRO A 157 -11.49 7.82 -2.12
N ARG A 158 -12.47 7.52 -1.26
CA ARG A 158 -13.88 7.72 -1.56
C ARG A 158 -13.99 9.17 -2.01
N ASN A 159 -14.47 9.32 -3.23
CA ASN A 159 -14.95 10.56 -3.78
C ASN A 159 -16.21 10.92 -2.97
N ASP A 160 -16.04 11.61 -1.86
CA ASP A 160 -17.12 12.25 -1.12
C ASP A 160 -17.43 13.58 -1.81
N SER A 161 -18.38 13.51 -2.75
CA SER A 161 -19.18 14.65 -3.20
C SER A 161 -20.35 14.88 -2.25
#